data_AF-A0A2V8AEY9-F1
#
_entry.id   AF-A0A2V8AEY9-F1
#
_cell.length_a   1.000
_cell.length_b   1.000
_cell.length_c   1.000
_cell.angle_alpha   90.00
_cell.angle_beta   90.00
_cell.angle_gamma   90.00
#
_symmetry.space_group_name_H-M   'P 1'
#
loop_
_entity.id
_entity.type
_entity.pdbx_description
1 polymer ?
#
loop_
_entity_poly.entity_id
_entity_poly.type
_entity_poly.pdbx_seq_one_letter_code
_entity_poly.pdbx_strand_id
1 'polypeptide(L)'
;MTFSGAVALSEVSLATGTYAFELADPNESNDAVVVRNGERNHVYLLGLTQRIERPLDLPANRVVTFGESIRGIPRPISAWYPMGESRGYQFVYGGR
;
A
#
# COMPACT_ATOMS: atom_id res chain seq x y z
N MET A 1 -0.23 -8.84 4.81
CA MET A 1 0.88 -8.19 5.54
C MET A 1 0.37 -7.72 6.89
N THR A 2 1.22 -7.64 7.92
CA THR A 2 0.82 -7.24 9.27
C THR A 2 1.53 -5.96 9.69
N PHE A 3 0.76 -5.00 10.20
CA PHE A 3 1.28 -3.77 10.79
C PHE A 3 1.15 -3.86 12.31
N SER A 4 2.23 -3.57 13.03
CA SER A 4 2.26 -3.54 14.50
C SER A 4 1.89 -2.16 15.08
N GLY A 5 1.55 -1.20 14.23
CA GLY A 5 1.18 0.16 14.61
C GLY A 5 0.28 0.78 13.56
N ALA A 6 -0.36 1.90 13.91
CA ALA A 6 -1.24 2.59 12.99
C ALA A 6 -0.46 3.16 11.80
N VAL A 7 -1.00 2.96 10.60
CA VAL A 7 -0.43 3.45 9.33
C VAL A 7 -1.49 4.23 8.58
N ALA A 8 -1.08 5.32 7.93
CA ALA A 8 -1.98 6.07 7.06
C ALA A 8 -1.96 5.46 5.66
N LEU A 9 -3.12 5.41 5.03
CA LEU A 9 -3.29 4.96 3.66
C LEU A 9 -4.26 5.92 2.97
N SER A 10 -3.72 6.96 2.35
CA SER A 10 -4.49 8.08 1.81
C SER A 10 -5.34 8.75 2.89
N GLU A 11 -6.67 8.73 2.71
CA GLU A 11 -7.66 9.31 3.60
C GLU A 11 -8.05 8.39 4.77
N VAL A 12 -7.62 7.12 4.76
CA VAL A 12 -7.94 6.16 5.82
C VAL A 12 -6.74 5.86 6.70
N SER A 13 -6.99 5.68 8.00
CA SER A 13 -5.99 5.18 8.94
C SER A 13 -6.25 3.70 9.22
N LEU A 14 -5.27 2.86 8.94
CA LEU A 14 -5.33 1.44 9.30
C LEU A 14 -4.77 1.27 10.71
N ALA A 15 -5.53 0.60 11.57
CA ALA A 15 -5.06 0.21 12.88
C ALA A 15 -3.96 -0.87 12.80
N THR A 16 -3.44 -1.26 13.96
CA THR A 16 -2.61 -2.47 14.03
C THR A 16 -3.43 -3.69 13.58
N GLY A 17 -2.86 -4.55 12.75
CA GLY A 17 -3.60 -5.68 12.19
C GLY A 17 -3.00 -6.24 10.91
N THR A 18 -3.68 -7.24 10.36
CA THR A 18 -3.31 -7.88 9.10
C THR A 18 -4.21 -7.41 7.99
N TYR A 19 -3.61 -7.02 6.87
CA TYR A 19 -4.28 -6.47 5.70
C TYR A 19 -3.78 -7.14 4.42
N ALA A 20 -4.67 -7.30 3.45
CA ALA A 20 -4.39 -7.78 2.11
C ALA A 20 -4.37 -6.59 1.15
N PHE A 21 -3.30 -6.47 0.39
CA PHE A 21 -3.15 -5.49 -0.70
C PHE A 21 -3.18 -6.29 -2.00
N GLU A 22 -4.05 -5.88 -2.91
CA GLU A 22 -4.30 -6.61 -4.14
C GLU A 22 -4.61 -5.64 -5.27
N LEU A 23 -4.40 -6.06 -6.51
CA LEU A 23 -4.91 -5.32 -7.66
C LEU A 23 -6.43 -5.48 -7.72
N ALA A 24 -7.12 -4.36 -7.94
CA ALA A 24 -8.57 -4.37 -8.11
C ALA A 24 -8.97 -5.12 -9.38
N ASP A 25 -8.15 -4.99 -10.43
CA ASP A 25 -8.27 -5.79 -11.64
C ASP A 25 -6.85 -6.16 -12.15
N PRO A 26 -6.46 -7.44 -12.10
CA PRO A 26 -5.14 -7.88 -12.56
C PRO A 26 -5.05 -7.98 -14.10
N ASN A 27 -6.16 -7.95 -14.83
CA ASN A 27 -6.20 -8.10 -16.29
C ASN A 27 -6.32 -6.76 -17.02
N GLU A 28 -6.84 -5.74 -16.35
CA GLU A 28 -6.98 -4.39 -16.89
C GLU A 28 -5.74 -3.52 -16.65
N SER A 29 -5.57 -2.46 -17.44
CA SER A 29 -4.50 -1.47 -17.27
C SER A 29 -4.73 -0.51 -16.09
N ASN A 30 -5.80 -0.70 -15.31
CA ASN A 30 -6.08 0.14 -14.16
C ASN A 30 -5.16 -0.25 -13.00
N ASP A 31 -4.19 0.61 -12.74
CA ASP A 31 -3.28 0.53 -11.60
C ASP A 31 -4.01 0.92 -10.31
N ALA A 32 -5.07 0.19 -9.97
CA ALA A 32 -5.84 0.38 -8.76
C ALA A 32 -5.53 -0.74 -7.77
N VAL A 33 -5.22 -0.35 -6.53
CA VAL A 33 -4.95 -1.29 -5.44
C VAL A 33 -6.11 -1.26 -4.47
N VAL A 34 -6.71 -2.43 -4.23
CA VAL A 34 -7.69 -2.64 -3.17
C VAL A 34 -6.99 -3.11 -1.90
N VAL A 35 -7.35 -2.51 -0.77
CA VAL A 35 -6.86 -2.89 0.55
C VAL A 35 -8.00 -3.44 1.37
N ARG A 36 -7.82 -4.68 1.83
CA ARG A 36 -8.80 -5.44 2.61
C ARG A 36 -8.23 -5.85 3.95
N ASN A 37 -9.08 -6.27 4.88
CA ASN A 37 -8.63 -6.98 6.08
C ASN A 37 -7.99 -8.34 5.71
N GLY A 38 -7.35 -8.98 6.69
CA GLY A 38 -6.70 -10.28 6.50
C GLY A 38 -7.63 -11.38 5.99
N GLU A 39 -8.92 -11.33 6.34
CA GLU A 39 -9.95 -12.27 5.88
C GLU A 39 -10.53 -11.92 4.51
N ARG A 40 -10.15 -10.78 3.93
CA ARG A 40 -10.62 -10.28 2.63
C ARG A 40 -12.13 -10.02 2.53
N ASN A 41 -12.84 -10.01 3.66
CA ASN A 41 -14.29 -9.77 3.74
C ASN A 41 -14.64 -8.28 3.95
N HIS A 42 -13.68 -7.44 4.33
CA HIS A 42 -13.87 -6.00 4.52
C HIS A 42 -12.87 -5.20 3.69
N VAL A 43 -13.36 -4.26 2.88
CA VAL A 43 -12.56 -3.34 2.06
C VAL A 43 -12.37 -2.04 2.82
N TYR A 44 -11.12 -1.63 3.03
CA TYR A 44 -10.76 -0.36 3.66
C TYR A 44 -10.52 0.76 2.64
N LEU A 45 -9.97 0.41 1.47
CA LEU A 45 -9.65 1.39 0.44
C LEU A 45 -9.66 0.74 -0.95
N LEU A 46 -10.10 1.50 -1.95
CA LEU A 46 -9.74 1.33 -3.34
C LEU A 46 -8.92 2.56 -3.75
N GLY A 47 -7.61 2.39 -3.90
CA GLY A 47 -6.68 3.49 -4.15
C GLY A 47 -6.13 3.48 -5.57
N LEU A 48 -6.11 4.64 -6.22
CA LEU A 48 -5.39 4.81 -7.47
C LEU A 48 -3.89 4.81 -7.19
N THR A 49 -3.15 4.12 -8.05
CA THR A 49 -1.71 4.00 -7.96
C THR A 49 -1.07 4.24 -9.32
N GLN A 50 0.24 4.47 -9.31
CA GLN A 50 1.08 4.48 -10.50
C GLN A 50 2.10 3.35 -10.40
N ARG A 51 2.36 2.66 -11.52
CA ARG A 51 3.43 1.67 -11.59
C ARG A 51 4.79 2.34 -11.39
N ILE A 52 5.57 1.78 -10.49
CA ILE A 52 6.96 2.17 -10.24
C ILE A 52 7.85 0.92 -10.24
N GLU A 53 9.14 1.10 -10.49
CA GLU A 53 10.12 0.02 -10.37
C GLU A 53 10.45 -0.23 -8.90
N ARG A 54 10.69 -1.49 -8.53
CA ARG A 54 11.18 -1.83 -7.20
C ARG A 54 12.62 -1.29 -7.06
N PRO A 55 12.91 -0.45 -6.05
CA PRO A 55 14.27 0.02 -5.81
C PRO A 55 15.20 -1.17 -5.55
N LEU A 56 16.42 -1.13 -6.12
CA LEU A 56 17.42 -2.20 -5.99
C LEU A 56 17.83 -2.44 -4.53
N ASP A 57 17.86 -1.37 -3.73
CA ASP A 57 18.19 -1.43 -2.30
C ASP A 57 17.02 -1.86 -1.41
N LEU A 58 15.82 -2.06 -1.98
CA LEU A 58 14.66 -2.51 -1.22
C LEU A 58 14.70 -4.04 -1.05
N PRO A 59 14.76 -4.55 0.19
CA PRO A 59 14.79 -5.99 0.43
C PRO A 59 13.59 -6.70 -0.22
N ALA A 60 13.80 -7.90 -0.77
CA ALA A 60 12.74 -8.66 -1.43
C ALA A 60 11.53 -8.93 -0.51
N ASN A 61 11.77 -9.09 0.80
CA ASN A 61 10.75 -9.30 1.82
C ASN A 61 10.00 -8.02 2.24
N ARG A 62 10.47 -6.84 1.84
CA ARG A 62 9.81 -5.57 2.13
C ARG A 62 8.80 -5.27 1.03
N VAL A 63 7.53 -5.46 1.38
CA VAL A 63 6.39 -5.31 0.46
C VAL A 63 5.76 -3.92 0.50
N VAL A 64 6.14 -3.05 1.43
CA VAL A 64 5.63 -1.68 1.52
C VAL A 64 6.73 -0.71 1.89
N THR A 65 6.59 0.51 1.39
CA THR A 65 7.41 1.66 1.77
C THR A 65 6.53 2.72 2.40
N PHE A 66 7.10 3.51 3.29
CA PHE A 66 6.40 4.59 3.98
C PHE A 66 6.93 5.93 3.51
N GLY A 67 6.04 6.89 3.35
CA GLY A 67 6.41 8.30 3.13
C GLY A 67 6.87 8.95 4.43
N GLU A 68 7.39 10.17 4.28
CA GLU A 68 7.76 11.02 5.41
C GLU A 68 6.52 11.39 6.23
N SER A 69 6.65 11.41 7.54
CA SER A 69 5.58 11.82 8.45
C SER A 69 6.15 12.51 9.68
N ILE A 70 5.43 13.51 10.18
CA ILE A 70 5.77 14.23 11.40
C ILE A 70 5.62 13.29 12.59
N ARG A 71 6.49 13.42 13.59
CA ARG A 71 6.45 12.58 14.80
C ARG A 71 5.08 12.69 15.49
N GLY A 72 4.42 11.55 15.68
CA GLY A 72 3.07 11.48 16.26
C GLY A 72 1.94 11.32 15.25
N ILE A 73 2.22 11.48 13.95
CA ILE A 73 1.27 11.21 12.86
C ILE A 73 1.56 9.81 12.28
N PRO A 74 0.53 8.98 12.01
CA PRO A 74 0.71 7.70 11.31
C PRO A 74 1.49 7.89 10.01
N ARG A 75 2.42 6.98 9.72
CA ARG A 75 3.21 7.08 8.49
C ARG A 75 2.36 6.70 7.29
N PRO A 76 2.30 7.53 6.23
CA PRO A 76 1.57 7.17 5.02
C PRO A 76 2.30 6.04 4.29
N ILE A 77 1.57 5.05 3.79
CA ILE A 77 2.14 4.02 2.91
C ILE A 77 2.43 4.67 1.56
N SER A 78 3.68 4.82 1.15
CA SER A 78 4.00 5.47 -0.13
C SER A 78 3.73 4.53 -1.31
N ALA A 79 4.24 3.29 -1.23
CA ALA A 79 4.08 2.31 -2.29
C ALA A 79 3.99 0.88 -1.74
N TRP A 80 3.29 0.03 -2.48
CA TRP A 80 3.20 -1.41 -2.26
C TRP A 80 3.90 -2.17 -3.40
N TYR A 81 4.70 -3.16 -3.04
CA TYR A 81 5.42 -4.05 -3.95
C TYR A 81 4.94 -5.48 -3.70
N PRO A 82 4.20 -6.10 -4.65
CA PRO A 82 3.80 -7.49 -4.52
C PRO A 82 5.01 -8.41 -4.37
N MET A 83 4.86 -9.50 -3.61
CA MET A 83 5.98 -10.44 -3.41
C MET A 83 6.37 -11.09 -4.74
N GLY A 84 7.67 -11.14 -5.02
CA GLY A 84 8.21 -11.71 -6.27
C GLY A 84 8.17 -10.76 -7.47
N GLU A 85 7.52 -9.60 -7.37
CA GLU A 85 7.42 -8.65 -8.48
C GLU A 85 8.56 -7.62 -8.48
N SER A 86 9.07 -7.32 -9.68
CA SER A 86 10.05 -6.26 -9.94
C SER A 86 9.42 -4.87 -10.03
N ARG A 87 8.09 -4.80 -10.05
CA ARG A 87 7.31 -3.57 -10.10
C ARG A 87 6.46 -3.43 -8.84
N GLY A 88 6.18 -2.18 -8.48
CA GLY A 88 5.29 -1.81 -7.40
C GLY A 88 4.27 -0.78 -7.83
N TYR A 89 3.44 -0.40 -6.88
CA TYR A 89 2.27 0.46 -7.03
C TYR A 89 2.38 1.57 -6.01
N GLN A 90 2.75 2.77 -6.48
CA GLN A 90 2.83 3.95 -5.63
C GLN A 90 1.45 4.60 -5.53
N PHE A 91 0.96 4.80 -4.31
CA PHE A 91 -0.31 5.48 -4.11
C PHE A 91 -0.21 6.94 -4.53
N VAL A 92 -1.15 7.36 -5.37
CA VAL A 92 -1.25 8.75 -5.80
C VAL A 92 -2.09 9.50 -4.78
N TYR A 93 -1.42 10.26 -3.94
CA TYR A 93 -2.05 11.18 -3.02
C TYR A 93 -2.33 12.47 -3.77
N GLY A 94 -3.61 12.78 -4.00
CA GLY A 94 -4.01 14.05 -4.58
C GLY A 94 -3.62 15.19 -3.64
N GLY A 95 -2.44 15.77 -3.86
CA GLY A 95 -2.10 17.07 -3.31
C GLY A 95 -2.88 18.12 -4.09
N ARG A 96 -3.70 18.91 -3.40
CA ARG A 96 -4.08 20.23 -3.90
C ARG A 96 -2.84 21.11 -4.03
#